data_AF-A0A1G8KB33-F1
#
_entry.id   AF-A0A1G8KB33-F1
#
_cell.length_a   1.000
_cell.length_b   1.000
_cell.length_c   1.000
_cell.angle_alpha   90.00
_cell.angle_beta   90.00
_cell.angle_gamma   90.00
#
_symmetry.space_group_name_H-M   'P 1'
#
loop_
_entity.id
_entity.type
_entity.pdbx_description
1 polymer ?
#
loop_
_entity_poly.entity_id
_entity_poly.type
_entity_poly.pdbx_seq_one_letter_code
_entity_poly.pdbx_strand_id
1 'polypeptide(L)'
;MRDIEIKENILFQIDMCWQLYLYHTENLKETEALWTFSPMGLQIRRQDDGWSIDWPEIESYEIGPSSIAWIMWHIIYWWRTTLDYNFGDGTLKKEDITWPGSVEKAKEEIKTLHDKWVEKLINMSDAEYQSQQYAKWPLEGRSFADTALWLNGELMKNVAEIGYGRFLYAACKK
;
A
#
# COMPACT_ATOMS: atom_id res chain seq x y z
N MET A 1 -31.53 -1.18 4.25
CA MET A 1 -31.14 -2.10 3.16
C MET A 1 -29.98 -1.55 2.34
N ARG A 2 -30.04 -0.32 1.80
CA ARG A 2 -28.90 0.27 1.07
C ARG A 2 -27.63 0.51 1.90
N ASP A 3 -27.74 0.79 3.20
CA ASP A 3 -26.56 1.11 4.03
C ASP A 3 -25.75 -0.13 4.46
N ILE A 4 -26.42 -1.27 4.65
CA ILE A 4 -25.79 -2.57 4.98
C ILE A 4 -24.89 -3.05 3.82
N GLU A 5 -25.26 -2.74 2.57
CA GLU A 5 -24.48 -3.14 1.38
C GLU A 5 -23.12 -2.44 1.32
N ILE A 6 -22.97 -1.21 1.83
CA ILE A 6 -21.73 -0.43 1.63
C ILE A 6 -20.55 -1.07 2.37
N LYS A 7 -20.76 -1.45 3.63
CA LYS A 7 -19.74 -2.12 4.43
C LYS A 7 -19.35 -3.46 3.83
N GLU A 8 -20.33 -4.28 3.48
CA GLU A 8 -20.11 -5.59 2.87
C GLU A 8 -19.35 -5.48 1.54
N ASN A 9 -19.70 -4.49 0.70
CA ASN A 9 -19.03 -4.24 -0.57
C ASN A 9 -17.58 -3.78 -0.40
N ILE A 10 -17.31 -2.89 0.57
CA ILE A 10 -15.94 -2.45 0.89
C ILE A 10 -15.10 -3.63 1.39
N LEU A 11 -15.65 -4.45 2.28
CA LEU A 11 -14.98 -5.63 2.84
C LEU A 11 -14.72 -6.70 1.75
N PHE A 12 -15.68 -6.92 0.88
CA PHE A 12 -15.52 -7.81 -0.27
C PHE A 12 -14.41 -7.32 -1.22
N GLN A 13 -14.38 -6.02 -1.51
CA GLN A 13 -13.37 -5.45 -2.40
C GLN A 13 -11.96 -5.57 -1.81
N ILE A 14 -11.76 -5.24 -0.52
CA ILE A 14 -10.44 -5.37 0.11
C ILE A 14 -9.99 -6.82 0.16
N ASP A 15 -10.89 -7.78 0.44
CA ASP A 15 -10.56 -9.21 0.43
C ASP A 15 -10.07 -9.68 -0.95
N MET A 16 -10.74 -9.25 -2.02
CA MET A 16 -10.30 -9.53 -3.39
C MET A 16 -8.90 -8.97 -3.67
N CYS A 17 -8.64 -7.71 -3.28
CA CYS A 17 -7.33 -7.10 -3.43
C CYS A 17 -6.25 -7.86 -2.63
N TRP A 18 -6.63 -8.30 -1.42
CA TRP A 18 -5.75 -9.03 -0.51
C TRP A 18 -5.39 -10.41 -1.03
N GLN A 19 -6.34 -11.15 -1.61
CA GLN A 19 -6.06 -12.43 -2.25
C GLN A 19 -5.04 -12.30 -3.39
N LEU A 20 -5.15 -11.24 -4.20
CA LEU A 20 -4.18 -10.97 -5.25
C LEU A 20 -2.79 -10.60 -4.70
N TYR A 21 -2.74 -9.83 -3.60
CA TYR A 21 -1.50 -9.53 -2.88
C TYR A 21 -0.81 -10.82 -2.41
N LEU A 22 -1.56 -11.71 -1.76
CA LEU A 22 -1.04 -13.00 -1.29
C LEU A 22 -0.49 -13.83 -2.44
N TYR A 23 -1.24 -13.91 -3.55
CA TYR A 23 -0.82 -14.63 -4.75
C TYR A 23 0.50 -14.10 -5.32
N HIS A 24 0.63 -12.78 -5.46
CA HIS A 24 1.85 -12.19 -6.03
C HIS A 24 3.04 -12.22 -5.08
N THR A 25 2.84 -12.32 -3.77
CA THR A 25 3.93 -12.26 -2.76
C THR A 25 4.31 -13.60 -2.13
N GLU A 26 3.56 -14.68 -2.39
CA GLU A 26 3.75 -16.00 -1.77
C GLU A 26 5.22 -16.47 -1.82
N ASN A 27 5.84 -16.40 -3.00
CA ASN A 27 7.20 -16.86 -3.26
C ASN A 27 8.15 -15.75 -3.74
N LEU A 28 7.81 -14.49 -3.45
CA LEU A 28 8.63 -13.34 -3.84
C LEU A 28 9.97 -13.37 -3.08
N LYS A 29 11.08 -13.35 -3.82
CA LYS A 29 12.43 -13.38 -3.25
C LYS A 29 13.00 -11.98 -3.12
N GLU A 30 13.91 -11.79 -2.17
CA GLU A 30 14.70 -10.54 -2.02
C GLU A 30 15.35 -10.08 -3.32
N THR A 31 16.00 -11.01 -4.04
CA THR A 31 16.72 -10.69 -5.27
C THR A 31 15.80 -10.23 -6.39
N GLU A 32 14.56 -10.72 -6.43
CA GLU A 32 13.52 -10.29 -7.36
C GLU A 32 12.94 -8.94 -6.90
N ALA A 33 12.67 -8.80 -5.60
CA ALA A 33 12.03 -7.61 -5.06
C ALA A 33 12.91 -6.35 -5.17
N LEU A 34 14.20 -6.49 -4.90
CA LEU A 34 15.19 -5.41 -4.96
C LEU A 34 15.71 -5.15 -6.38
N TRP A 35 15.35 -5.98 -7.36
CA TRP A 35 15.79 -5.77 -8.73
C TRP A 35 15.11 -4.54 -9.35
N THR A 36 15.87 -3.83 -10.17
CA THR A 36 15.42 -2.65 -10.92
C THR A 36 15.66 -2.86 -12.41
N PHE A 37 14.68 -2.45 -13.22
CA PHE A 37 14.82 -2.43 -14.67
C PHE A 37 15.70 -1.26 -15.12
N SER A 38 15.50 -0.10 -14.49
CA SER A 38 16.23 1.15 -14.76
C SER A 38 16.91 1.62 -13.47
N PRO A 39 18.16 2.11 -13.52
CA PRO A 39 18.80 2.71 -12.35
C PRO A 39 18.09 3.98 -11.86
N MET A 40 17.32 4.63 -12.74
CA MET A 40 16.51 5.82 -12.42
C MET A 40 15.13 5.48 -11.84
N GLY A 41 14.68 4.22 -11.95
CA GLY A 41 13.41 3.79 -11.38
C GLY A 41 13.44 3.88 -9.86
N LEU A 42 12.29 4.21 -9.26
CA LEU A 42 12.17 4.37 -7.81
C LEU A 42 12.49 3.04 -7.11
N GLN A 43 13.40 3.08 -6.15
CA GLN A 43 13.86 1.88 -5.47
C GLN A 43 14.17 2.10 -3.99
N ILE A 44 14.28 0.98 -3.27
CA ILE A 44 14.87 0.94 -1.93
C ILE A 44 16.37 0.69 -2.12
N ARG A 45 17.21 1.65 -1.70
CA ARG A 45 18.67 1.62 -1.86
C ARG A 45 19.33 1.24 -0.56
N ARG A 46 20.19 0.23 -0.61
CA ARG A 46 21.03 -0.13 0.54
C ARG A 46 22.15 0.90 0.71
N GLN A 47 22.34 1.38 1.93
CA GLN A 47 23.41 2.31 2.32
C GLN A 47 24.21 1.71 3.48
N ASP A 48 25.36 2.31 3.81
CA ASP A 48 26.26 1.80 4.85
C ASP A 48 25.61 1.79 6.25
N ASP A 49 24.72 2.74 6.52
CA ASP A 49 24.02 2.95 7.78
C ASP A 49 22.54 2.54 7.77
N GLY A 50 22.04 1.97 6.66
CA GLY A 50 20.67 1.48 6.58
C GLY A 50 20.10 1.42 5.16
N TRP A 51 18.90 1.96 5.02
CA TRP A 51 18.15 1.97 3.77
C TRP A 51 17.70 3.39 3.45
N SER A 52 17.92 3.80 2.21
CA SER A 52 17.34 5.01 1.64
C SER A 52 16.24 4.62 0.67
N ILE A 53 15.22 5.46 0.61
CA ILE A 53 14.00 5.20 -0.13
C ILE A 53 13.85 6.35 -1.11
N ASP A 54 13.81 6.02 -2.40
CA ASP A 54 13.60 7.05 -3.41
C ASP A 54 12.23 7.68 -3.20
N TRP A 55 12.17 8.99 -3.36
CA TRP A 55 10.92 9.73 -3.43
C TRP A 55 10.75 10.29 -4.83
N PRO A 56 9.59 10.14 -5.48
CA PRO A 56 9.38 10.73 -6.79
C PRO A 56 9.38 12.25 -6.67
N GLU A 57 10.45 12.88 -7.17
CA GLU A 57 10.45 14.33 -7.44
C GLU A 57 9.70 14.65 -8.73
N ILE A 58 9.63 13.69 -9.67
CA ILE A 58 8.96 13.79 -10.96
C ILE A 58 8.36 12.41 -11.30
N GLU A 59 7.11 12.37 -11.78
CA GLU A 59 6.43 11.14 -12.23
C GLU A 59 6.53 10.93 -13.75
N SER A 60 7.68 11.29 -14.34
CA SER A 60 7.91 11.09 -15.77
C SER A 60 8.05 9.60 -16.08
N TYR A 61 7.41 9.14 -17.15
CA TYR A 61 7.58 7.77 -17.63
C TYR A 61 9.02 7.44 -18.04
N GLU A 62 9.89 8.44 -18.19
CA GLU A 62 11.31 8.27 -18.52
C GLU A 62 12.13 7.63 -17.38
N ILE A 63 11.71 7.76 -16.11
CA ILE A 63 12.46 7.17 -14.98
C ILE A 63 12.35 5.63 -14.97
N GLY A 64 11.30 5.09 -15.60
CA GLY A 64 11.01 3.67 -15.68
C GLY A 64 10.22 3.14 -14.47
N PRO A 65 9.92 1.83 -14.45
CA PRO A 65 9.13 1.23 -13.38
C PRO A 65 9.91 1.17 -12.07
N SER A 66 9.19 1.30 -10.95
CA SER A 66 9.72 1.11 -9.60
C SER A 66 10.13 -0.33 -9.34
N SER A 67 11.04 -0.56 -8.39
CA SER A 67 11.28 -1.91 -7.88
C SER A 67 10.08 -2.41 -7.07
N ILE A 68 9.90 -3.73 -7.00
CA ILE A 68 8.83 -4.35 -6.21
C ILE A 68 9.00 -3.99 -4.72
N ALA A 69 10.23 -3.94 -4.20
CA ALA A 69 10.50 -3.54 -2.82
C ALA A 69 10.03 -2.10 -2.55
N TRP A 70 10.20 -1.19 -3.50
CA TRP A 70 9.69 0.17 -3.39
C TRP A 70 8.16 0.20 -3.38
N ILE A 71 7.50 -0.59 -4.22
CA ILE A 71 6.03 -0.72 -4.24
C ILE A 71 5.52 -1.27 -2.90
N MET A 72 6.20 -2.26 -2.32
CA MET A 72 5.84 -2.79 -0.98
C MET A 72 5.98 -1.72 0.10
N TRP A 73 7.06 -0.94 0.09
CA TRP A 73 7.19 0.20 1.00
C TRP A 73 6.09 1.24 0.77
N HIS A 74 5.72 1.50 -0.49
CA HIS A 74 4.67 2.45 -0.82
C HIS A 74 3.29 2.03 -0.27
N ILE A 75 2.99 0.73 -0.24
CA ILE A 75 1.82 0.19 0.48
C ILE A 75 1.90 0.52 1.97
N ILE A 76 3.04 0.24 2.61
CA ILE A 76 3.28 0.53 4.03
C ILE A 76 3.08 2.03 4.31
N TYR A 77 3.64 2.88 3.46
CA TYR A 77 3.51 4.33 3.51
C TYR A 77 2.04 4.75 3.54
N TRP A 78 1.26 4.38 2.52
CA TRP A 78 -0.14 4.78 2.43
C TRP A 78 -0.96 4.28 3.61
N TRP A 79 -0.72 3.06 4.06
CA TRP A 79 -1.52 2.46 5.11
C TRP A 79 -1.22 3.02 6.48
N ARG A 80 0.07 3.26 6.80
CA ARG A 80 0.43 3.94 8.03
C ARG A 80 -0.11 5.37 8.07
N THR A 81 0.04 6.12 6.99
CA THR A 81 -0.51 7.50 6.89
C THR A 81 -2.02 7.50 7.00
N THR A 82 -2.71 6.60 6.30
CA THR A 82 -4.17 6.49 6.35
C THR A 82 -4.66 6.15 7.76
N LEU A 83 -4.02 5.20 8.44
CA LEU A 83 -4.38 4.82 9.81
C LEU A 83 -4.13 5.98 10.80
N ASP A 84 -2.99 6.66 10.71
CA ASP A 84 -2.64 7.76 11.60
C ASP A 84 -3.56 8.97 11.42
N TYR A 85 -3.77 9.44 10.20
CA TYR A 85 -4.56 10.65 9.98
C TYR A 85 -6.05 10.45 10.23
N ASN A 86 -6.58 9.26 9.96
CA ASN A 86 -8.01 9.01 10.12
C ASN A 86 -8.38 8.50 11.52
N PHE A 87 -7.49 7.78 12.21
CA PHE A 87 -7.77 7.17 13.52
C PHE A 87 -6.77 7.50 14.63
N GLY A 88 -5.64 8.12 14.32
CA GLY A 88 -4.60 8.52 15.26
C GLY A 88 -4.49 10.04 15.42
N ASP A 89 -3.28 10.51 15.68
CA ASP A 89 -2.99 11.91 15.98
C ASP A 89 -2.77 12.75 14.71
N GLY A 90 -2.59 12.11 13.55
CA GLY A 90 -2.36 12.79 12.27
C GLY A 90 -1.05 13.56 12.23
N THR A 91 -0.01 12.99 12.83
CA THR A 91 1.32 13.62 12.96
C THR A 91 2.42 12.86 12.21
N LEU A 92 2.11 11.68 11.67
CA LEU A 92 3.06 10.84 10.98
C LEU A 92 3.59 11.56 9.73
N LYS A 93 4.91 11.67 9.64
CA LYS A 93 5.60 12.24 8.48
C LYS A 93 6.13 11.13 7.60
N LYS A 94 6.44 11.48 6.34
CA LYS A 94 6.99 10.52 5.39
C LYS A 94 8.33 9.95 5.88
N GLU A 95 9.14 10.77 6.55
CA GLU A 95 10.46 10.39 7.05
C GLU A 95 10.39 9.38 8.19
N ASP A 96 9.24 9.27 8.86
CA ASP A 96 9.01 8.31 9.94
C ASP A 96 8.74 6.88 9.42
N ILE A 97 8.51 6.72 8.11
CA ILE A 97 8.13 5.45 7.49
C ILE A 97 9.33 4.86 6.74
N THR A 98 10.00 3.93 7.39
CA THR A 98 11.24 3.31 6.90
C THR A 98 10.98 1.97 6.20
N TRP A 99 11.98 1.49 5.43
CA TRP A 99 11.97 0.13 4.92
C TRP A 99 12.23 -0.85 6.07
N PRO A 100 11.40 -1.90 6.27
CA PRO A 100 11.55 -2.84 7.40
C PRO A 100 12.82 -3.69 7.37
N GLY A 101 13.58 -3.63 6.27
CA GLY A 101 14.89 -4.23 6.11
C GLY A 101 14.90 -5.53 5.32
N SER A 102 13.74 -6.14 5.09
CA SER A 102 13.56 -7.30 4.21
C SER A 102 12.12 -7.38 3.67
N VAL A 103 11.94 -8.08 2.56
CA VAL A 103 10.67 -8.47 1.95
C VAL A 103 9.80 -9.22 2.95
N GLU A 104 10.37 -10.16 3.72
CA GLU A 104 9.58 -10.89 4.73
C GLU A 104 9.06 -9.97 5.83
N LYS A 105 9.90 -9.05 6.35
CA LYS A 105 9.44 -8.07 7.34
C LYS A 105 8.43 -7.08 6.75
N ALA A 106 8.59 -6.71 5.47
CA ALA A 106 7.61 -5.89 4.78
C ALA A 106 6.27 -6.62 4.59
N LYS A 107 6.28 -7.93 4.29
CA LYS A 107 5.06 -8.76 4.23
C LYS A 107 4.36 -8.83 5.58
N GLU A 108 5.11 -9.05 6.67
CA GLU A 108 4.59 -9.06 8.04
C GLU A 108 3.97 -7.71 8.43
N GLU A 109 4.62 -6.61 8.08
CA GLU A 109 4.14 -5.27 8.35
C GLU A 109 2.87 -4.93 7.54
N ILE A 110 2.87 -5.19 6.23
CA ILE A 110 1.69 -5.00 5.37
C ILE A 110 0.52 -5.82 5.90
N LYS A 111 0.75 -7.09 6.31
CA LYS A 111 -0.28 -7.91 6.93
C LYS A 111 -0.81 -7.28 8.23
N THR A 112 0.07 -6.79 9.09
CA THR A 112 -0.34 -6.16 10.36
C THR A 112 -1.19 -4.92 10.10
N LEU A 113 -0.82 -4.11 9.12
CA LEU A 113 -1.58 -2.92 8.73
C LEU A 113 -2.93 -3.31 8.07
N HIS A 114 -2.97 -4.40 7.30
CA HIS A 114 -4.21 -4.95 6.71
C HIS A 114 -5.19 -5.33 7.79
N ASP A 115 -4.74 -6.15 8.74
CA ASP A 115 -5.58 -6.65 9.82
C ASP A 115 -6.15 -5.49 10.66
N LYS A 116 -5.32 -4.48 10.95
CA LYS A 116 -5.76 -3.25 11.64
C LYS A 116 -6.80 -2.47 10.84
N TRP A 117 -6.59 -2.32 9.52
CA TRP A 117 -7.52 -1.62 8.65
C TRP A 117 -8.87 -2.35 8.58
N VAL A 118 -8.86 -3.67 8.36
CA VAL A 118 -10.06 -4.51 8.33
C VAL A 118 -10.78 -4.49 9.68
N GLU A 119 -10.06 -4.54 10.80
CA GLU A 119 -10.64 -4.41 12.14
C GLU A 119 -11.40 -3.08 12.31
N LYS A 120 -10.83 -1.96 11.82
CA LYS A 120 -11.52 -0.65 11.84
C LYS A 120 -12.80 -0.70 11.02
N LEU A 121 -12.74 -1.22 9.79
CA LEU A 121 -13.92 -1.37 8.92
C LEU A 121 -15.02 -2.21 9.59
N ILE A 122 -14.67 -3.37 10.15
CA ILE A 122 -15.63 -4.27 10.80
C ILE A 122 -16.29 -3.62 12.03
N ASN A 123 -15.58 -2.76 12.76
CA ASN A 123 -16.11 -2.16 13.98
C ASN A 123 -16.85 -0.82 13.75
N MET A 124 -16.77 -0.24 12.56
CA MET A 124 -17.52 0.98 12.21
C MET A 124 -19.00 0.71 11.96
N SER A 125 -19.83 1.65 12.42
CA SER A 125 -21.27 1.70 12.14
C SER A 125 -21.57 2.29 10.75
N ASP A 126 -22.75 1.99 10.23
CA ASP A 126 -23.20 2.52 8.93
C ASP A 126 -23.21 4.05 8.88
N ALA A 127 -23.55 4.70 9.99
CA ALA A 127 -23.53 6.16 10.10
C ALA A 127 -22.10 6.73 10.01
N GLU A 128 -21.12 6.06 10.61
CA GLU A 128 -19.71 6.48 10.54
C GLU A 128 -19.17 6.39 9.11
N TYR A 129 -19.55 5.34 8.36
CA TYR A 129 -19.21 5.21 6.93
C TYR A 129 -19.71 6.38 6.07
N GLN A 130 -20.90 6.92 6.38
CA GLN A 130 -21.47 8.06 5.65
C GLN A 130 -20.95 9.41 6.16
N SER A 131 -20.31 9.43 7.33
CA SER A 131 -19.82 10.65 7.96
C SER A 131 -18.44 11.06 7.46
N GLN A 132 -18.03 12.28 7.84
CA GLN A 132 -16.66 12.77 7.66
C GLN A 132 -15.78 12.61 8.91
N GLN A 133 -16.31 12.03 10.01
CA GLN A 133 -15.64 12.00 11.32
C GLN A 133 -14.23 11.40 11.25
N TYR A 134 -14.09 10.31 10.51
CA TYR A 134 -12.82 9.63 10.25
C TYR A 134 -12.30 9.85 8.83
N ALA A 135 -12.92 10.70 8.01
CA ALA A 135 -12.51 10.96 6.63
C ALA A 135 -11.62 12.21 6.57
N LYS A 136 -10.55 12.23 7.37
CA LYS A 136 -9.66 13.39 7.52
C LYS A 136 -8.62 13.47 6.41
N TRP A 137 -8.26 12.33 5.82
CA TRP A 137 -7.26 12.20 4.78
C TRP A 137 -7.54 10.96 3.90
N PRO A 138 -7.24 10.96 2.59
CA PRO A 138 -6.74 12.07 1.77
C PRO A 138 -7.84 12.92 1.14
N LEU A 139 -9.08 12.45 1.16
CA LEU A 139 -10.17 13.00 0.36
C LEU A 139 -10.97 14.03 1.17
N GLU A 140 -10.51 15.28 1.18
CA GLU A 140 -11.20 16.36 1.88
C GLU A 140 -12.68 16.49 1.47
N GLY A 141 -13.56 16.57 2.47
CA GLY A 141 -15.01 16.75 2.27
C GLY A 141 -15.76 15.51 1.77
N ARG A 142 -15.10 14.35 1.65
CA ARG A 142 -15.72 13.07 1.25
C ARG A 142 -16.12 12.23 2.45
N SER A 143 -16.99 11.23 2.25
CA SER A 143 -17.39 10.31 3.31
C SER A 143 -16.28 9.32 3.63
N PHE A 144 -16.35 8.68 4.81
CA PHE A 144 -15.37 7.64 5.14
C PHE A 144 -15.45 6.44 4.18
N ALA A 145 -16.63 6.12 3.64
CA ALA A 145 -16.78 5.10 2.61
C ALA A 145 -15.92 5.41 1.36
N ASP A 146 -15.84 6.67 0.94
CA ASP A 146 -14.97 7.06 -0.18
C ASP A 146 -13.48 6.87 0.17
N THR A 147 -13.06 7.25 1.38
CA THR A 147 -11.70 7.00 1.87
C THR A 147 -11.37 5.51 1.87
N ALA A 148 -12.32 4.66 2.28
CA ALA A 148 -12.09 3.22 2.33
C ALA A 148 -12.00 2.58 0.94
N LEU A 149 -12.89 2.97 0.03
CA LEU A 149 -12.83 2.54 -1.37
C LEU A 149 -11.55 3.02 -2.06
N TRP A 150 -11.09 4.24 -1.74
CA TRP A 150 -9.83 4.76 -2.24
C TRP A 150 -8.64 3.91 -1.76
N LEU A 151 -8.55 3.59 -0.46
CA LEU A 151 -7.42 2.79 0.04
C LEU A 151 -7.41 1.38 -0.55
N ASN A 152 -8.59 0.78 -0.77
CA ASN A 152 -8.71 -0.49 -1.49
C ASN A 152 -8.20 -0.37 -2.94
N GLY A 153 -8.54 0.72 -3.62
CA GLY A 153 -8.05 1.05 -4.96
C GLY A 153 -6.53 1.21 -5.01
N GLU A 154 -5.95 1.89 -4.02
CA GLU A 154 -4.49 2.00 -3.87
C GLU A 154 -3.84 0.62 -3.67
N LEU A 155 -4.42 -0.25 -2.85
CA LEU A 155 -3.91 -1.62 -2.69
C LEU A 155 -3.96 -2.36 -4.02
N MET A 156 -5.10 -2.38 -4.72
CA MET A 156 -5.24 -3.07 -6.01
C MET A 156 -4.20 -2.58 -7.03
N LYS A 157 -4.01 -1.25 -7.14
CA LYS A 157 -3.02 -0.65 -8.02
C LYS A 157 -1.60 -1.15 -7.69
N ASN A 158 -1.17 -1.00 -6.45
CA ASN A 158 0.19 -1.42 -6.03
C ASN A 158 0.37 -2.94 -6.21
N VAL A 159 -0.64 -3.75 -5.92
CA VAL A 159 -0.60 -5.21 -6.11
C VAL A 159 -0.47 -5.59 -7.58
N ALA A 160 -1.19 -4.92 -8.48
CA ALA A 160 -1.04 -5.12 -9.91
C ALA A 160 0.36 -4.75 -10.41
N GLU A 161 0.94 -3.66 -9.89
CA GLU A 161 2.32 -3.26 -10.18
C GLU A 161 3.35 -4.29 -9.66
N ILE A 162 3.13 -4.90 -8.49
CA ILE A 162 3.96 -6.03 -8.02
C ILE A 162 3.90 -7.16 -9.05
N GLY A 163 2.70 -7.59 -9.44
CA GLY A 163 2.52 -8.64 -10.44
C GLY A 163 3.25 -8.34 -11.75
N TYR A 164 3.10 -7.12 -12.26
CA TYR A 164 3.81 -6.66 -13.46
C TYR A 164 5.34 -6.66 -13.28
N GLY A 165 5.83 -6.18 -12.14
CA GLY A 165 7.25 -6.19 -11.81
C GLY A 165 7.85 -7.60 -11.82
N ARG A 166 7.10 -8.60 -11.34
CA ARG A 166 7.52 -10.01 -11.39
C ARG A 166 7.63 -10.53 -12.83
N PHE A 167 6.64 -10.24 -13.67
CA PHE A 167 6.70 -10.59 -15.10
C PHE A 167 7.88 -9.92 -15.79
N LEU A 168 8.14 -8.64 -15.51
CA LEU A 168 9.26 -7.89 -16.06
C LEU A 168 10.61 -8.49 -15.63
N TYR A 169 10.78 -8.79 -14.34
CA TYR A 169 11.97 -9.46 -13.82
C TYR A 169 12.23 -10.78 -14.55
N ALA A 170 11.22 -11.63 -14.67
CA ALA A 170 11.32 -12.94 -15.32
C ALA A 170 11.67 -12.83 -16.82
N ALA A 171 11.17 -11.80 -17.51
CA ALA A 171 11.47 -11.57 -18.92
C ALA A 171 12.91 -11.09 -19.15
N CYS A 172 13.45 -10.26 -18.24
CA CYS A 172 14.78 -9.67 -18.36
C CYS A 172 15.92 -10.56 -17.83
N LYS A 173 15.65 -11.49 -16.92
CA LYS A 173 16.65 -12.39 -16.30
C LYS A 173 17.01 -13.64 -17.14
N LYS A 174 16.67 -13.66 -18.43
CA LYS A 174 17.06 -14.74 -19.35
C LYS A 174 18.56 -14.80 -19.58
#